data_AF-A0A172TTE3-F1
#
_entry.id   AF-A0A172TTE3-F1
#
_cell.length_a   1.000
_cell.length_b   1.000
_cell.length_c   1.000
_cell.angle_alpha   90.00
_cell.angle_beta   90.00
_cell.angle_gamma   90.00
#
_symmetry.space_group_name_H-M   'P 1'
#
loop_
_entity.id
_entity.type
_entity.pdbx_description
1 polymer ?
#
loop_
_entity_poly.entity_id
_entity_poly.type
_entity_poly.pdbx_seq_one_letter_code
_entity_poly.pdbx_strand_id
1 'polypeptide(L)'
;MKKRLLAFILVSTLFTILTACNKNNTNGINAPANCFKGRVEIIGLCKNITIKLLEGNMSSDLLNSSWVNPSTGLIHQNVFRLDNICSFPATLKEGDEFYFQIKNSDTESCANCKALYPTPPKGASIQVLSGPCRANNIN
;
A
#
# COMPACT_ATOMS: atom_id res chain seq x y z
N MET A 1 -15.89 -68.33 24.83
CA MET A 1 -14.75 -68.94 24.11
C MET A 1 -14.11 -67.85 23.24
N LYS A 2 -12.92 -67.34 23.59
CA LYS A 2 -11.59 -67.57 22.94
C LYS A 2 -11.58 -67.09 21.45
N LYS A 3 -11.10 -65.87 21.15
CA LYS A 3 -9.70 -65.41 20.87
C LYS A 3 -9.21 -65.66 19.42
N ARG A 4 -8.69 -64.56 18.82
CA ARG A 4 -7.56 -64.43 17.85
C ARG A 4 -7.87 -64.63 16.36
N LEU A 5 -7.15 -64.06 15.38
CA LEU A 5 -6.18 -62.95 15.18
C LEU A 5 -5.69 -63.11 13.71
N LEU A 6 -5.17 -62.05 13.08
CA LEU A 6 -4.30 -61.99 11.87
C LEU A 6 -5.06 -61.88 10.52
N ALA A 7 -5.05 -60.75 9.80
CA ALA A 7 -3.96 -60.02 9.12
C ALA A 7 -3.44 -60.74 7.86
N PHE A 8 -3.75 -60.19 6.68
CA PHE A 8 -2.89 -60.26 5.49
C PHE A 8 -2.98 -58.95 4.69
N ILE A 9 -1.80 -58.59 4.19
CA ILE A 9 -1.31 -57.27 3.76
C ILE A 9 -1.09 -57.31 2.22
N LEU A 10 -0.99 -56.11 1.59
CA LEU A 10 -0.53 -55.78 0.21
C LEU A 10 -1.59 -55.95 -0.92
N VAL A 11 -1.82 -55.01 -1.85
CA VAL A 11 -0.89 -54.26 -2.74
C VAL A 11 -1.55 -52.94 -3.20
N SER A 12 -0.96 -51.77 -2.94
CA SER A 12 -0.35 -50.81 -3.90
C SER A 12 -1.19 -50.46 -5.16
N THR A 13 -1.58 -49.22 -5.42
CA THR A 13 -0.67 -48.23 -6.03
C THR A 13 -1.33 -46.84 -6.19
N LEU A 14 -0.54 -45.80 -5.86
CA LEU A 14 -0.31 -44.60 -6.67
C LEU A 14 -1.47 -43.60 -6.87
N PHE A 15 -1.58 -42.62 -5.96
CA PHE A 15 -1.96 -41.26 -6.36
C PHE A 15 -0.83 -40.30 -5.97
N THR A 16 -0.05 -39.94 -6.98
CA THR A 16 1.09 -39.04 -6.91
C THR A 16 0.64 -37.59 -6.72
N ILE A 17 0.97 -37.05 -5.55
CA ILE A 17 1.54 -35.73 -5.25
C ILE A 17 1.53 -34.71 -6.40
N LEU A 18 0.73 -33.65 -6.28
CA LEU A 18 1.06 -32.30 -6.78
C LEU A 18 0.29 -31.24 -5.99
N THR A 19 0.86 -30.77 -4.89
CA THR A 19 0.72 -29.36 -4.48
C THR A 19 2.02 -28.90 -3.88
N ALA A 20 2.94 -28.48 -4.76
CA ALA A 20 4.03 -27.62 -4.39
C ALA A 20 3.47 -26.21 -4.13
N CYS A 21 3.26 -25.85 -2.87
CA CYS A 21 3.38 -24.46 -2.45
C CYS A 21 4.68 -24.33 -1.67
N ASN A 22 5.78 -24.28 -2.42
CA ASN A 22 7.02 -23.79 -1.88
C ASN A 22 6.96 -22.25 -1.97
N LYS A 23 6.28 -21.59 -1.01
CA LYS A 23 6.58 -20.19 -0.75
C LYS A 23 7.79 -20.17 0.16
N ASN A 24 8.94 -20.45 -0.45
CA ASN A 24 10.22 -20.29 0.20
C ASN A 24 10.36 -18.86 0.69
N ASN A 25 10.85 -18.79 1.92
CA ASN A 25 11.60 -17.71 2.50
C ASN A 25 10.83 -16.44 2.86
N THR A 26 10.25 -16.45 4.07
CA THR A 26 10.34 -15.28 4.95
C THR A 26 11.82 -15.09 5.33
N ASN A 27 12.66 -14.74 4.37
CA ASN A 27 13.72 -13.81 4.70
C ASN A 27 12.92 -12.58 5.11
N GLY A 28 13.01 -12.17 6.38
CA GLY A 28 12.61 -10.84 6.79
C GLY A 28 13.50 -9.85 6.05
N ILE A 29 13.27 -9.69 4.75
CA ILE A 29 13.91 -8.66 3.97
C ILE A 29 13.12 -7.41 4.31
N ASN A 30 13.59 -6.72 5.36
CA ASN A 30 13.01 -5.47 5.83
C ASN A 30 12.79 -4.59 4.59
N ALA A 31 11.52 -4.37 4.23
CA ALA A 31 11.18 -3.39 3.20
C ALA A 31 12.00 -2.13 3.46
N PRO A 32 12.56 -1.48 2.42
CA PRO A 32 13.45 -0.34 2.61
C PRO A 32 12.78 0.62 3.59
N ALA A 33 13.50 0.99 4.64
CA ALA A 33 13.01 1.96 5.61
C ALA A 33 12.50 3.16 4.81
N ASN A 34 11.23 3.54 5.03
CA ASN A 34 10.51 4.59 4.30
C ASN A 34 9.77 4.19 3.01
N CYS A 35 9.44 2.92 2.78
CA CYS A 35 8.54 2.51 1.71
C CYS A 35 7.11 2.28 2.21
N PHE A 36 6.14 2.84 1.50
CA PHE A 36 4.73 2.84 1.86
C PHE A 36 3.88 2.37 0.68
N LYS A 37 2.70 1.81 0.99
CA LYS A 37 1.65 1.56 0.01
C LYS A 37 0.49 2.51 0.29
N GLY A 38 0.01 3.18 -0.74
CA GLY A 38 -1.14 4.07 -0.65
C GLY A 38 -2.16 3.82 -1.74
N ARG A 39 -3.30 4.48 -1.59
CA ARG A 39 -4.37 4.53 -2.58
C ARG A 39 -4.83 5.96 -2.77
N VAL A 40 -5.09 6.35 -4.01
CA VAL A 40 -5.69 7.66 -4.32
C VAL A 40 -7.16 7.61 -3.91
N GLU A 41 -7.55 8.41 -2.92
CA GLU A 41 -8.95 8.50 -2.47
C GLU A 41 -9.71 9.58 -3.24
N ILE A 42 -9.07 10.73 -3.47
CA ILE A 42 -9.69 11.89 -4.10
C ILE A 42 -8.66 12.59 -4.98
N ILE A 43 -9.05 12.92 -6.21
CA ILE A 43 -8.38 13.88 -7.08
C ILE A 43 -9.34 15.07 -7.26
N GLY A 44 -9.22 16.05 -6.36
CA GLY A 44 -10.02 17.25 -6.40
C GLY A 44 -9.58 18.25 -7.48
N LEU A 45 -10.34 19.34 -7.60
CA LEU A 45 -9.97 20.48 -8.44
C LEU A 45 -8.55 20.98 -8.13
N CYS A 46 -7.86 21.41 -9.18
CA CYS A 46 -6.45 21.82 -9.13
C CYS A 46 -5.50 20.75 -8.54
N LYS A 47 -5.81 19.46 -8.72
CA LYS A 47 -5.03 18.32 -8.17
C LYS A 47 -4.86 18.38 -6.65
N ASN A 48 -5.88 18.86 -5.94
CA ASN A 48 -5.98 18.66 -4.50
C ASN A 48 -6.20 17.16 -4.21
N ILE A 49 -5.09 16.46 -3.99
CA ILE A 49 -5.07 14.99 -3.93
C ILE A 49 -5.05 14.54 -2.47
N THR A 50 -5.96 13.61 -2.16
CA THR A 50 -6.00 12.90 -0.87
C THR A 50 -5.57 11.46 -1.07
N ILE A 51 -4.58 11.01 -0.29
CA ILE A 51 -4.04 9.66 -0.35
C ILE A 51 -4.33 8.95 0.97
N LYS A 52 -4.81 7.71 0.88
CA LYS A 52 -4.92 6.80 2.02
C LYS A 52 -3.67 5.97 2.16
N LEU A 53 -3.16 5.84 3.38
CA LEU A 53 -2.12 4.90 3.73
C LEU A 53 -2.72 3.49 3.92
N LEU A 54 -2.22 2.51 3.16
CA LEU A 54 -2.61 1.11 3.24
C LEU A 54 -1.58 0.26 3.98
N GLU A 55 -0.29 0.46 3.72
CA GLU A 55 0.80 -0.30 4.34
C GLU A 55 1.99 0.62 4.70
N GLY A 56 2.62 0.34 5.85
CA GLY A 56 3.75 1.11 6.40
C GLY A 56 3.37 1.90 7.66
N ASN A 57 4.39 2.43 8.35
CA ASN A 57 4.21 3.26 9.55
C ASN A 57 4.71 4.68 9.28
N MET A 58 3.77 5.59 9.00
CA MET A 58 4.05 7.00 8.76
C MET A 58 3.88 7.78 10.07
N SER A 59 4.70 8.81 10.29
CA SER A 59 4.54 9.71 11.44
C SER A 59 3.11 10.23 11.54
N SER A 60 2.56 10.26 12.76
CA SER A 60 1.24 10.81 13.02
C SER A 60 1.13 12.29 12.66
N ASP A 61 2.24 13.02 12.53
CA ASP A 61 2.24 14.43 12.12
C ASP A 61 1.90 14.63 10.65
N LEU A 62 2.12 13.60 9.82
CA LEU A 62 1.83 13.62 8.39
C LEU A 62 0.47 13.01 8.05
N LEU A 63 -0.14 12.27 9.00
CA LEU A 63 -1.33 11.46 8.76
C LEU A 63 -2.52 11.89 9.62
N ASN A 64 -3.67 12.11 8.98
CA ASN A 64 -4.96 12.23 9.66
C ASN A 64 -5.55 10.82 9.87
N SER A 65 -5.68 10.39 11.12
CA SER A 65 -6.33 9.11 11.46
C SER A 65 -7.80 9.08 11.02
N SER A 66 -8.47 10.24 11.06
CA SER A 66 -9.82 10.46 10.55
C SER A 66 -9.93 11.88 10.02
N TRP A 67 -10.54 12.03 8.83
CA TRP A 67 -10.86 13.30 8.21
C TRP A 67 -12.23 13.21 7.56
N VAL A 68 -13.09 14.21 7.80
CA VAL A 68 -14.39 14.34 7.15
C VAL A 68 -14.22 15.23 5.94
N ASN A 69 -14.58 14.73 4.77
CA ASN A 69 -14.64 15.53 3.56
C ASN A 69 -15.83 16.51 3.67
N PRO A 70 -15.60 17.82 3.76
CA PRO A 70 -16.69 18.78 3.99
C PRO A 70 -17.60 18.94 2.76
N SER A 71 -17.15 18.54 1.57
CA SER A 71 -17.97 18.60 0.35
C SER A 71 -18.98 17.45 0.26
N THR A 72 -18.71 16.31 0.89
CA THR A 72 -19.53 15.08 0.74
C THR A 72 -20.04 14.52 2.06
N GLY A 73 -19.48 14.93 3.19
CA GLY A 73 -19.76 14.35 4.51
C GLY A 73 -19.11 12.98 4.75
N LEU A 74 -18.35 12.44 3.78
CA LEU A 74 -17.72 11.13 3.90
C LEU A 74 -16.50 11.17 4.84
N ILE A 75 -16.33 10.12 5.63
CA ILE A 75 -15.21 9.97 6.54
C ILE A 75 -14.13 9.12 5.88
N HIS A 76 -12.92 9.67 5.78
CA HIS A 76 -11.73 8.95 5.33
C HIS A 76 -10.77 8.74 6.50
N GLN A 77 -10.21 7.54 6.58
CA GLN A 77 -9.28 7.14 7.64
C GLN A 77 -7.87 6.97 7.11
N ASN A 78 -6.89 7.32 7.93
CA ASN A 78 -5.46 7.20 7.62
C ASN A 78 -5.12 7.88 6.29
N VAL A 79 -5.53 9.15 6.15
CA VAL A 79 -5.33 9.95 4.93
C VAL A 79 -4.39 11.12 5.15
N PHE A 80 -3.78 11.58 4.07
CA PHE A 80 -2.97 12.80 4.05
C PHE A 80 -3.15 13.54 2.71
N ARG A 81 -2.87 14.84 2.72
CA ARG A 81 -2.78 15.66 1.52
C ARG A 81 -1.44 15.46 0.82
N LEU A 82 -1.46 15.33 -0.50
CA LEU A 82 -0.23 15.37 -1.29
C LEU A 82 0.29 16.82 -1.43
N ASP A 83 1.52 17.09 -1.01
CA ASP A 83 2.10 18.44 -1.09
C ASP A 83 2.83 18.73 -2.41
N ASN A 84 3.48 17.72 -3.03
CA ASN A 84 4.23 17.85 -4.28
C ASN A 84 3.44 17.34 -5.50
N ILE A 85 2.31 17.99 -5.76
CA ILE A 85 1.30 17.60 -6.77
C ILE A 85 1.80 17.63 -8.22
N CYS A 86 2.90 18.31 -8.51
CA CYS A 86 3.41 18.49 -9.88
C CYS A 86 4.13 17.24 -10.35
N SER A 87 4.88 16.62 -9.44
CA SER A 87 5.56 15.35 -9.66
C SER A 87 4.64 14.13 -9.62
N PHE A 88 3.35 14.31 -9.28
CA PHE A 88 2.41 13.20 -9.21
C PHE A 88 2.03 12.68 -10.61
N PRO A 89 2.23 11.39 -10.91
CA PRO A 89 1.94 10.82 -12.22
C PRO A 89 0.47 10.98 -12.62
N ALA A 90 0.22 11.54 -13.80
CA ALA A 90 -1.14 11.69 -14.34
C ALA A 90 -1.81 10.34 -14.70
N THR A 91 -1.06 9.25 -14.68
CA THR A 91 -1.56 7.90 -14.92
C THR A 91 -2.32 7.33 -13.72
N LEU A 92 -2.05 7.81 -12.50
CA LEU A 92 -2.73 7.36 -11.27
C LEU A 92 -4.07 8.09 -11.11
N LYS A 93 -5.14 7.31 -10.90
CA LYS A 93 -6.52 7.76 -10.76
C LYS A 93 -7.07 7.39 -9.39
N GLU A 94 -8.23 7.95 -9.05
CA GLU A 94 -8.97 7.54 -7.85
C GLU A 94 -9.20 6.03 -7.83
N GLY A 95 -8.95 5.41 -6.68
CA GLY A 95 -8.99 3.96 -6.50
C GLY A 95 -7.67 3.24 -6.76
N ASP A 96 -6.72 3.84 -7.49
CA ASP A 96 -5.45 3.18 -7.80
C ASP A 96 -4.56 3.05 -6.57
N GLU A 97 -4.00 1.85 -6.40
CA GLU A 97 -2.98 1.56 -5.40
C GLU A 97 -1.57 1.73 -5.99
N PHE A 98 -0.67 2.29 -5.21
CA PHE A 98 0.70 2.52 -5.63
C PHE A 98 1.66 2.51 -4.44
N TYR A 99 2.95 2.39 -4.74
CA TYR A 99 4.02 2.45 -3.75
C TYR A 99 4.73 3.79 -3.82
N PHE A 100 5.15 4.29 -2.67
CA PHE A 100 5.82 5.57 -2.57
C PHE A 100 6.82 5.63 -1.40
N GLN A 101 7.64 6.66 -1.40
CA GLN A 101 8.50 7.05 -0.27
C GLN A 101 8.26 8.50 0.10
N ILE A 102 8.48 8.86 1.37
CA ILE A 102 8.47 10.26 1.79
C ILE A 102 9.70 10.96 1.21
N LYS A 103 9.47 12.12 0.60
CA LYS A 103 10.52 13.00 0.09
C LYS A 103 10.63 14.21 1.03
N ASN A 104 11.84 14.74 1.17
CA ASN A 104 12.02 16.05 1.80
C ASN A 104 11.26 17.12 0.97
N SER A 105 10.57 17.99 1.69
CA SER A 105 9.72 19.05 1.14
C SER A 105 10.51 19.95 0.17
N ASP A 106 10.16 19.88 -1.11
CA ASP A 106 10.42 20.96 -2.05
C ASP A 106 9.09 21.64 -2.34
N THR A 107 9.00 22.95 -2.16
CA THR A 107 7.80 23.71 -2.51
C THR A 107 7.67 23.73 -4.03
N GLU A 108 6.68 23.00 -4.57
CA GLU A 108 6.41 23.00 -6.00
C GLU A 108 5.39 24.10 -6.35
N SER A 109 5.80 25.07 -7.16
CA SER A 109 4.97 26.22 -7.55
C SER A 109 4.13 25.99 -8.83
N CYS A 110 3.79 24.74 -9.18
CA CYS A 110 3.15 24.49 -10.49
C CYS A 110 1.61 24.68 -10.51
N ALA A 111 0.97 24.79 -9.35
CA ALA A 111 -0.48 24.96 -9.29
C ALA A 111 -0.87 26.42 -9.53
N ASN A 112 -1.14 26.75 -10.81
CA ASN A 112 -1.64 28.06 -11.22
C ASN A 112 -3.18 28.20 -11.13
N CYS A 113 -3.83 27.32 -10.36
CA CYS A 113 -5.28 27.13 -10.40
C CYS A 113 -5.91 27.59 -9.07
N LYS A 114 -6.87 28.52 -9.15
CA LYS A 114 -7.48 29.19 -7.98
C LYS A 114 -8.63 28.41 -7.33
N ALA A 115 -9.09 27.32 -7.95
CA ALA A 115 -10.27 26.56 -7.52
C ALA A 115 -9.88 25.37 -6.62
N LEU A 116 -9.76 25.60 -5.32
CA LEU A 116 -9.31 24.57 -4.40
C LEU A 116 -10.44 23.61 -4.00
N TYR A 117 -10.12 22.32 -3.91
CA TYR A 117 -10.97 21.29 -3.29
C TYR A 117 -10.43 21.01 -1.88
N PRO A 118 -11.29 20.77 -0.87
CA PRO A 118 -10.84 20.52 0.49
C PRO A 118 -9.97 19.26 0.58
N THR A 119 -8.91 19.34 1.38
CA THR A 119 -7.98 18.24 1.64
C THR A 119 -7.76 18.07 3.14
N PRO A 120 -7.22 16.92 3.59
CA PRO A 120 -6.79 16.76 4.96
C PRO A 120 -5.77 17.85 5.37
N PRO A 121 -5.80 18.31 6.63
CA PRO A 121 -4.89 19.36 7.09
C PRO A 121 -3.43 18.90 7.18
N LYS A 122 -3.18 17.59 7.38
CA LYS A 122 -1.83 17.02 7.37
C LYS A 122 -1.46 16.55 5.97
N GLY A 123 -0.22 16.78 5.59
CA GLY A 123 0.28 16.49 4.25
C GLY A 123 1.70 15.95 4.25
N ALA A 124 2.08 15.38 3.12
CA ALA A 124 3.43 14.90 2.87
C ALA A 124 3.82 15.07 1.41
N SER A 125 5.11 15.30 1.19
CA SER A 125 5.73 15.16 -0.13
C SER A 125 6.16 13.71 -0.35
N ILE A 126 5.86 13.14 -1.52
CA ILE A 126 6.16 11.75 -1.83
C ILE A 126 6.85 11.57 -3.18
N GLN A 127 7.58 10.47 -3.33
CA GLN A 127 8.06 10.00 -4.62
C GLN A 127 7.37 8.67 -4.95
N VAL A 128 6.66 8.61 -6.07
CA VAL A 128 6.05 7.38 -6.57
C VAL A 128 7.13 6.41 -7.06
N LEU A 129 7.02 5.15 -6.67
CA LEU A 129 7.94 4.08 -7.06
C LEU A 129 7.42 3.31 -8.27
N SER A 130 8.33 2.74 -9.05
CA SER A 130 8.00 1.90 -10.20
C SER A 130 7.53 0.49 -9.83
N GLY A 131 7.58 0.11 -8.55
CA GLY A 131 7.17 -1.21 -8.09
C GLY A 131 7.07 -1.35 -6.57
N PRO A 132 6.72 -2.55 -6.09
CA PRO A 132 6.58 -2.83 -4.66
C PRO A 132 7.86 -2.58 -3.88
N CYS A 133 7.70 -2.38 -2.56
CA CYS A 133 8.81 -2.30 -1.61
C CYS A 133 9.65 -3.58 -1.67
N ARG A 134 10.70 -3.59 -2.50
CA ARG A 134 11.71 -4.64 -2.53
C ARG A 134 12.84 -4.21 -1.61
N ALA A 135 13.27 -5.07 -0.71
CA ALA A 135 14.55 -4.84 -0.09
C ALA A 135 15.65 -5.09 -1.12
N ASN A 136 16.61 -4.17 -1.14
CA ASN A 136 17.80 -4.30 -1.95
C ASN A 136 18.57 -5.53 -1.47
N ASN A 137 18.68 -6.55 -2.32
CA ASN A 137 19.76 -7.52 -2.19
C ASN A 137 21.04 -6.78 -2.60
N ILE A 138 21.78 -6.30 -1.60
CA ILE A 138 23.18 -5.92 -1.80
C ILE A 138 23.92 -7.25 -1.97
N ASN A 139 24.31 -7.55 -3.20
CA ASN A 139 25.21 -8.66 -3.52
C ASN A 139 26.65 -8.26 -3.20
#